data_AF-A0AA90TZP0-F1
#
_entry.id   AF-A0AA90TZP0-F1
#
_cell.length_a   1.000
_cell.length_b   1.000
_cell.length_c   1.000
_cell.angle_alpha   90.00
_cell.angle_beta   90.00
_cell.angle_gamma   90.00
#
_symmetry.space_group_name_H-M   'P 1'
#
loop_
_entity.id
_entity.type
_entity.pdbx_description
1 polymer ?
#
loop_
_entity_poly.entity_id
_entity_poly.type
_entity_poly.pdbx_seq_one_letter_code
_entity_poly.pdbx_strand_id
1 'polypeptide(L)'
;MDFIYIIMYAILVFPFFCIVKISMNYKTVKTANSYIGNEKYECIIISDHSLIDKLMIYYSGVGWLIKALNNFNINYKILTEITPEEVKSILYDQNCYGIYLLGHGKRAGLSISGNIMDYSQFRNAPKKDFVVQLHCNHSNGESLADLIAIDKNKSNVSNGTRSAIRNNGYFFKYWVQSKLYKFNF
;
A
#
# COMPACT_ATOMS: atom_id res chain seq x y z
N MET A 1 41.53 3.99 11.81
CA MET A 1 40.60 3.68 10.72
C MET A 1 40.10 5.02 10.21
N ASP A 2 40.60 5.45 9.05
CA ASP A 2 40.47 6.84 8.63
C ASP A 2 39.04 7.19 8.23
N PHE A 3 38.61 8.41 8.57
CA PHE A 3 37.29 8.97 8.28
C PHE A 3 36.85 8.78 6.80
N ILE A 4 37.82 8.74 5.89
CA ILE A 4 37.63 8.47 4.46
C ILE A 4 37.02 7.08 4.20
N TYR A 5 37.43 6.04 4.92
CA TYR A 5 36.89 4.68 4.76
C TYR A 5 35.44 4.59 5.21
N ILE A 6 35.06 5.31 6.27
CA ILE A 6 33.66 5.36 6.74
C ILE A 6 32.78 6.02 5.69
N ILE A 7 33.24 7.12 5.07
CA ILE A 7 32.51 7.81 4.00
C ILE A 7 32.40 6.92 2.76
N MET A 8 33.49 6.29 2.31
CA MET A 8 33.45 5.37 1.17
C MET A 8 32.51 4.18 1.41
N TYR A 9 32.53 3.62 2.62
CA TYR A 9 31.63 2.53 2.99
C TYR A 9 30.17 3.00 2.97
N ALA A 10 29.88 4.17 3.54
CA ALA A 10 28.54 4.75 3.50
C ALA A 10 28.07 5.04 2.07
N ILE A 11 28.95 5.50 1.17
CA ILE A 11 28.58 5.80 -0.22
C ILE A 11 28.40 4.54 -1.08
N LEU A 12 29.20 3.49 -0.87
CA LEU A 12 29.18 2.32 -1.74
C LEU A 12 28.26 1.21 -1.21
N VAL A 13 28.30 0.97 0.09
CA VAL A 13 27.64 -0.20 0.69
C VAL A 13 26.18 0.10 1.02
N PHE A 14 25.85 1.32 1.46
CA PHE A 14 24.48 1.69 1.79
C PHE A 14 23.54 1.65 0.58
N PRO A 15 23.87 2.21 -0.61
CA PRO A 15 23.01 2.10 -1.78
C PRO A 15 22.85 0.64 -2.24
N PHE A 16 23.89 -0.18 -2.13
CA PHE A 16 23.82 -1.61 -2.44
C PHE A 16 22.77 -2.31 -1.56
N PHE A 17 22.80 -2.11 -0.24
CA PHE A 17 21.80 -2.67 0.66
C PHE A 17 20.37 -2.17 0.35
N CYS A 18 20.23 -0.90 -0.03
CA CYS A 18 18.94 -0.36 -0.47
C CYS A 18 18.42 -1.08 -1.71
N ILE A 19 19.26 -1.23 -2.74
CA ILE A 19 18.92 -1.91 -4.00
C ILE A 19 18.55 -3.38 -3.74
N VAL A 20 19.33 -4.10 -2.93
CA VAL A 20 19.04 -5.50 -2.58
C VAL A 20 17.68 -5.61 -1.89
N LYS A 21 17.41 -4.78 -0.89
CA LYS A 21 16.13 -4.79 -0.15
C LYS A 21 14.94 -4.46 -1.05
N ILE A 22 15.12 -3.56 -1.99
CA ILE A 22 14.12 -3.19 -2.99
C ILE A 22 13.82 -4.37 -3.91
N SER A 23 14.87 -5.00 -4.45
CA SER A 23 14.76 -6.19 -5.32
C SER A 23 14.04 -7.33 -4.59
N MET A 24 14.36 -7.56 -3.32
CA MET A 24 13.68 -8.56 -2.49
C MET A 24 12.19 -8.26 -2.33
N ASN A 25 11.79 -7.02 -2.02
CA ASN A 25 10.38 -6.66 -1.89
C ASN A 25 9.63 -6.82 -3.22
N TYR A 26 10.24 -6.41 -4.33
CA TYR A 26 9.68 -6.61 -5.66
C TYR A 26 9.43 -8.09 -5.95
N LYS A 27 10.43 -8.94 -5.69
CA LYS A 27 10.29 -10.39 -5.83
C LYS A 27 9.18 -10.93 -4.93
N THR A 28 9.15 -10.54 -3.65
CA THR A 28 8.09 -10.96 -2.72
C THR A 28 6.71 -10.61 -3.23
N VAL A 29 6.50 -9.41 -3.76
CA VAL A 29 5.21 -9.00 -4.33
C VAL A 29 4.85 -9.85 -5.57
N LYS A 30 5.80 -10.06 -6.48
CA LYS A 30 5.56 -10.83 -7.71
C LYS A 30 5.38 -12.34 -7.47
N THR A 31 5.97 -12.88 -6.40
CA THR A 31 5.87 -14.31 -6.05
C THR A 31 4.89 -14.59 -4.92
N ALA A 32 4.23 -13.57 -4.36
CA ALA A 32 3.22 -13.78 -3.33
C ALA A 32 2.03 -14.50 -3.95
N ASN A 33 1.61 -15.60 -3.31
CA ASN A 33 0.41 -16.32 -3.70
C ASN A 33 -0.79 -15.43 -3.39
N SER A 34 -1.30 -14.72 -4.40
CA SER A 34 -2.56 -14.00 -4.26
C SER A 34 -3.70 -14.99 -4.03
N TYR A 35 -4.62 -14.62 -3.15
CA TYR A 35 -5.82 -15.37 -2.87
C TYR A 35 -6.73 -15.48 -4.10
N ILE A 36 -7.26 -16.68 -4.37
CA ILE A 36 -8.11 -17.01 -5.54
C ILE A 36 -9.52 -17.51 -5.11
N GLY A 37 -9.84 -17.56 -3.82
CA GLY A 37 -11.12 -18.09 -3.33
C GLY A 37 -12.23 -17.04 -3.16
N ASN A 38 -13.33 -17.47 -2.53
CA ASN A 38 -14.53 -16.65 -2.25
C ASN A 38 -14.66 -16.22 -0.78
N GLU A 39 -13.66 -16.48 0.07
CA GLU A 39 -13.66 -16.06 1.47
C GLU A 39 -13.28 -14.58 1.59
N LYS A 40 -13.49 -14.00 2.78
CA LYS A 40 -13.11 -12.62 3.07
C LYS A 40 -11.60 -12.42 2.96
N TYR A 41 -11.18 -11.32 2.32
CA TYR A 41 -9.77 -10.98 2.11
C TYR A 41 -9.47 -9.49 2.22
N GLU A 42 -8.20 -9.16 2.47
CA GLU A 42 -7.67 -7.80 2.36
C GLU A 42 -7.03 -7.61 0.97
N CYS A 43 -7.21 -6.45 0.32
CA CYS A 43 -6.61 -6.17 -0.97
C CYS A 43 -5.47 -5.16 -0.87
N ILE A 44 -4.35 -5.45 -1.53
CA ILE A 44 -3.22 -4.54 -1.70
C ILE A 44 -3.21 -4.09 -3.16
N ILE A 45 -3.54 -2.83 -3.41
CA ILE A 45 -3.58 -2.22 -4.73
C ILE A 45 -2.33 -1.35 -4.88
N ILE A 46 -1.51 -1.65 -5.87
CA ILE A 46 -0.29 -0.92 -6.18
C ILE A 46 -0.42 -0.31 -7.56
N SER A 47 -0.47 1.02 -7.60
CA SER A 47 -0.56 1.80 -8.82
C SER A 47 0.73 2.55 -9.08
N ASP A 48 1.34 2.31 -10.23
CA ASP A 48 2.66 2.83 -10.57
C ASP A 48 2.75 3.21 -12.05
N HIS A 49 3.60 4.19 -12.33
CA HIS A 49 3.81 4.70 -13.70
C HIS A 49 5.25 4.54 -14.18
N SER A 50 6.22 4.45 -13.26
CA SER A 50 7.63 4.31 -13.60
C SER A 50 8.27 3.21 -12.76
N LEU A 51 9.22 2.47 -13.37
CA LEU A 51 9.99 1.43 -12.70
C LEU A 51 10.68 1.94 -11.42
N ILE A 52 11.12 3.20 -11.42
CA ILE A 52 11.74 3.84 -10.25
C ILE A 52 10.72 4.01 -9.12
N ASP A 53 9.50 4.46 -9.42
CA ASP A 53 8.44 4.59 -8.41
C ASP A 53 8.00 3.23 -7.86
N LYS A 54 7.94 2.21 -8.74
CA LYS A 54 7.70 0.81 -8.33
C LYS A 54 8.70 0.43 -7.24
N LEU A 55 9.98 0.52 -7.58
CA LEU A 55 11.05 -0.05 -6.80
C LEU A 55 11.36 0.77 -5.53
N MET A 56 11.42 2.09 -5.63
CA MET A 56 11.94 2.93 -4.54
C MET A 56 10.87 3.33 -3.52
N ILE A 57 9.62 3.48 -3.95
CA ILE A 57 8.58 4.11 -3.12
C ILE A 57 7.54 3.08 -2.73
N TYR A 58 6.71 2.63 -3.66
CA TYR A 58 5.44 1.99 -3.31
C TYR A 58 5.58 0.51 -2.95
N TYR A 59 6.60 -0.19 -3.43
CA TYR A 59 6.88 -1.56 -2.98
C TYR A 59 7.59 -1.60 -1.62
N SER A 60 8.15 -0.48 -1.17
CA SER A 60 8.81 -0.38 0.13
C SER A 60 7.78 -0.51 1.25
N GLY A 61 7.88 -1.58 2.03
CA GLY A 61 6.98 -1.89 3.14
C GLY A 61 5.88 -2.90 2.81
N VAL A 62 5.59 -3.15 1.53
CA VAL A 62 4.59 -4.16 1.13
C VAL A 62 5.03 -5.56 1.53
N GLY A 63 6.32 -5.88 1.43
CA GLY A 63 6.84 -7.18 1.89
C GLY A 63 6.62 -7.42 3.39
N TRP A 64 6.72 -6.37 4.22
CA TRP A 64 6.39 -6.45 5.64
C TRP A 64 4.91 -6.70 5.88
N LEU A 65 4.06 -5.99 5.12
CA LEU A 65 2.62 -6.22 5.16
C LEU A 65 2.27 -7.66 4.77
N ILE A 66 2.80 -8.17 3.65
CA ILE A 66 2.57 -9.55 3.20
C ILE A 66 3.01 -10.55 4.27
N LYS A 67 4.22 -10.41 4.81
CA LYS A 67 4.72 -11.26 5.89
C LYS A 67 3.78 -11.24 7.10
N ALA A 68 3.29 -10.07 7.44
CA ALA A 68 2.37 -9.89 8.55
C ALA A 68 0.99 -10.50 8.27
N LEU A 69 0.45 -10.39 7.06
CA LEU A 69 -0.81 -11.04 6.68
C LEU A 69 -0.68 -12.56 6.73
N ASN A 70 0.41 -13.11 6.22
CA ASN A 70 0.72 -14.55 6.31
C ASN A 70 0.81 -15.01 7.78
N ASN A 71 1.53 -14.28 8.62
CA ASN A 71 1.70 -14.64 10.04
C ASN A 71 0.36 -14.69 10.82
N PHE A 72 -0.65 -13.95 10.36
CA PHE A 72 -1.97 -13.89 10.99
C PHE A 72 -3.03 -14.70 10.22
N ASN A 73 -2.62 -15.50 9.24
CA ASN A 73 -3.51 -16.30 8.38
C ASN A 73 -4.63 -15.46 7.75
N ILE A 74 -4.28 -14.25 7.30
CA ILE A 74 -5.22 -13.37 6.62
C ILE A 74 -5.11 -13.60 5.12
N ASN A 75 -6.22 -13.94 4.49
CA ASN A 75 -6.33 -13.99 3.04
C ASN A 75 -6.10 -12.59 2.44
N TYR A 76 -5.28 -12.50 1.40
CA TYR A 76 -5.06 -11.26 0.69
C TYR A 76 -4.89 -11.43 -0.81
N LYS A 77 -5.25 -10.38 -1.55
CA LYS A 77 -5.05 -10.28 -2.99
C LYS A 77 -4.17 -9.08 -3.30
N ILE A 78 -3.18 -9.25 -4.16
CA ILE A 78 -2.32 -8.16 -4.61
C ILE A 78 -2.68 -7.84 -6.07
N LEU A 79 -2.94 -6.56 -6.34
CA LEU A 79 -3.09 -6.03 -7.68
C LEU A 79 -1.90 -5.13 -8.01
N THR A 80 -1.21 -5.46 -9.10
CA THR A 80 -0.13 -4.67 -9.71
C THR A 80 -0.43 -4.51 -11.19
N GLU A 81 0.08 -3.46 -11.84
CA GLU A 81 -0.20 -3.21 -13.27
C GLU A 81 -1.71 -3.08 -13.55
N ILE A 82 -2.40 -2.38 -12.64
CA ILE A 82 -3.84 -2.36 -12.53
C ILE A 82 -4.53 -1.57 -13.65
N THR A 83 -5.75 -1.97 -14.00
CA THR A 83 -6.68 -1.15 -14.79
C THR A 83 -7.74 -0.49 -13.89
N PRO A 84 -8.40 0.60 -14.34
CA PRO A 84 -9.55 1.17 -13.62
C PRO A 84 -10.66 0.15 -13.36
N GLU A 85 -10.90 -0.77 -14.30
CA GLU A 85 -11.93 -1.82 -14.20
C GLU A 85 -11.59 -2.84 -13.10
N GLU A 86 -10.32 -3.23 -12.96
CA GLU A 86 -9.87 -4.12 -11.89
C GLU A 86 -10.02 -3.47 -10.52
N VAL A 87 -9.65 -2.19 -10.39
CA VAL A 87 -9.85 -1.45 -9.14
C VAL A 87 -11.33 -1.37 -8.82
N LYS A 88 -12.17 -1.00 -9.79
CA LYS A 88 -13.63 -0.98 -9.63
C LYS A 88 -14.16 -2.33 -9.17
N SER A 89 -13.72 -3.44 -9.77
CA SER A 89 -14.12 -4.79 -9.39
C SER A 89 -13.83 -5.08 -7.90
N ILE A 90 -12.63 -4.78 -7.42
CA ILE A 90 -12.27 -4.95 -6.00
C ILE A 90 -13.08 -4.03 -5.07
N LEU A 91 -13.30 -2.78 -5.46
CA LEU A 91 -14.07 -1.84 -4.65
C LEU A 91 -15.53 -2.30 -4.50
N TYR A 92 -16.09 -2.96 -5.52
CA TYR A 92 -17.44 -3.52 -5.49
C TYR A 92 -17.54 -4.95 -4.95
N ASP A 93 -16.42 -5.65 -4.75
CA ASP A 93 -16.41 -6.99 -4.15
C ASP A 93 -16.74 -6.94 -2.65
N GLN A 94 -17.79 -7.63 -2.23
CA GLN A 94 -18.23 -7.69 -0.83
C GLN A 94 -17.31 -8.53 0.06
N ASN A 95 -16.52 -9.44 -0.51
CA ASN A 95 -15.56 -10.25 0.23
C ASN A 95 -14.26 -9.48 0.52
N CYS A 96 -13.94 -8.47 -0.30
CA CYS A 96 -12.84 -7.56 0.00
C CYS A 96 -13.26 -6.60 1.13
N TYR A 97 -12.80 -6.87 2.35
CA TYR A 97 -13.19 -6.09 3.54
C TYR A 97 -12.19 -4.99 3.90
N GLY A 98 -10.93 -5.10 3.49
CA GLY A 98 -9.86 -4.14 3.79
C GLY A 98 -9.06 -3.78 2.57
N ILE A 99 -8.63 -2.52 2.45
CA ILE A 99 -7.87 -2.03 1.28
C ILE A 99 -6.61 -1.31 1.73
N TYR A 100 -5.48 -1.66 1.11
CA TYR A 100 -4.25 -0.87 1.12
C TYR A 100 -4.02 -0.34 -0.28
N LEU A 101 -4.05 0.97 -0.43
CA LEU A 101 -3.92 1.66 -1.70
C LEU A 101 -2.59 2.41 -1.75
N LEU A 102 -1.68 1.94 -2.60
CA LEU A 102 -0.34 2.46 -2.78
C LEU A 102 -0.17 2.97 -4.20
N GLY A 103 0.42 4.15 -4.37
CA GLY A 103 0.73 4.64 -5.71
C GLY A 103 0.80 6.14 -5.82
N HIS A 104 0.78 6.66 -7.05
CA HIS A 104 0.58 8.09 -7.27
C HIS A 104 -0.90 8.44 -7.28
N GLY A 105 -1.23 9.66 -6.88
CA GLY A 105 -2.61 10.09 -6.84
C GLY A 105 -2.83 11.40 -6.10
N LYS A 106 -4.02 11.94 -6.34
CA LYS A 106 -4.59 13.09 -5.64
C LYS A 106 -5.41 12.60 -4.46
N ARG A 107 -5.80 13.48 -3.54
CA ARG A 107 -6.64 13.08 -2.40
C ARG A 107 -7.92 12.34 -2.85
N ALA A 108 -8.56 12.84 -3.91
CA ALA A 108 -9.80 12.33 -4.48
C ALA A 108 -9.62 11.38 -5.68
N GLY A 109 -8.42 10.85 -5.94
CA GLY A 109 -8.27 9.91 -7.04
C GLY A 109 -6.91 9.21 -7.13
N LEU A 110 -6.92 8.04 -7.76
CA LEU A 110 -5.74 7.21 -7.99
C LEU A 110 -5.22 7.45 -9.41
N SER A 111 -3.91 7.59 -9.57
CA SER A 111 -3.31 7.72 -10.89
C SER A 111 -3.04 6.33 -11.48
N ILE A 112 -3.74 5.94 -12.55
CA ILE A 112 -3.64 4.65 -13.24
C ILE A 112 -3.26 4.91 -14.71
N SER A 113 -2.15 4.34 -15.18
CA SER A 113 -1.62 4.55 -16.54
C SER A 113 -1.60 6.03 -16.98
N GLY A 114 -1.19 6.93 -16.09
CA GLY A 114 -1.12 8.39 -16.32
C GLY A 114 -2.45 9.14 -16.19
N ASN A 115 -3.58 8.44 -15.98
CA ASN A 115 -4.91 9.04 -15.83
C ASN A 115 -5.38 9.00 -14.38
N ILE A 116 -6.08 10.04 -13.92
CA ILE A 116 -6.65 10.07 -12.57
C ILE A 116 -8.03 9.39 -12.60
N MET A 117 -8.17 8.28 -11.90
CA MET A 117 -9.44 7.64 -11.59
C MET A 117 -10.04 8.31 -10.34
N ASP A 118 -11.15 9.03 -10.54
CA ASP A 118 -11.85 9.79 -9.50
C ASP A 118 -12.55 8.84 -8.50
N TYR A 119 -12.44 9.09 -7.19
CA TYR A 119 -13.07 8.27 -6.16
C TYR A 119 -14.57 8.51 -5.99
N SER A 120 -15.09 9.67 -6.41
CA SER A 120 -16.52 10.02 -6.26
C SER A 120 -17.45 9.00 -6.92
N GLN A 121 -16.98 8.32 -7.98
CA GLN A 121 -17.73 7.24 -8.64
C GLN A 121 -18.00 6.03 -7.72
N PHE A 122 -17.25 5.89 -6.61
CA PHE A 122 -17.37 4.78 -5.65
C PHE A 122 -18.18 5.14 -4.41
N ARG A 123 -18.91 6.27 -4.41
CA ARG A 123 -19.76 6.67 -3.26
C ARG A 123 -20.77 5.59 -2.86
N ASN A 124 -21.25 4.82 -3.84
CA ASN A 124 -22.22 3.74 -3.68
C ASN A 124 -21.58 2.35 -3.63
N ALA A 125 -20.24 2.24 -3.52
CA ALA A 125 -19.59 0.95 -3.34
C ALA A 125 -19.91 0.38 -1.94
N PRO A 126 -19.90 -0.96 -1.78
CA PRO A 126 -20.01 -1.58 -0.47
C PRO A 126 -18.97 -1.01 0.50
N LYS A 127 -19.39 -0.79 1.75
CA LYS A 127 -18.50 -0.28 2.77
C LYS A 127 -17.41 -1.30 3.11
N LYS A 128 -16.22 -0.81 3.42
CA LYS A 128 -15.03 -1.58 3.78
C LYS A 128 -14.74 -1.36 5.25
N ASP A 129 -14.29 -2.38 5.96
CA ASP A 129 -13.91 -2.26 7.37
C ASP A 129 -12.87 -1.16 7.55
N PHE A 130 -11.88 -1.10 6.64
CA PHE A 130 -10.87 -0.05 6.63
C PHE A 130 -10.33 0.23 5.22
N VAL A 131 -9.79 1.44 5.05
CA VAL A 131 -9.03 1.84 3.86
C VAL A 131 -7.76 2.57 4.29
N VAL A 132 -6.62 2.08 3.83
CA VAL A 132 -5.29 2.68 4.07
C VAL A 132 -4.76 3.23 2.75
N GLN A 133 -4.83 4.54 2.60
CA GLN A 133 -4.45 5.29 1.41
C GLN A 133 -3.05 5.91 1.58
N LEU A 134 -2.06 5.30 0.93
CA LEU A 134 -0.63 5.62 1.02
C LEU A 134 -0.08 6.19 -0.30
N HIS A 135 -0.65 7.31 -0.73
CA HIS A 135 -0.17 8.10 -1.87
C HIS A 135 -0.05 9.58 -1.52
N CYS A 136 0.46 10.40 -2.45
CA CYS A 136 0.84 11.80 -2.20
C CYS A 136 -0.31 12.67 -1.65
N ASN A 137 -1.56 12.39 -2.02
CA ASN A 137 -2.76 13.07 -1.52
C ASN A 137 -2.70 14.60 -1.68
N HIS A 138 -2.06 15.07 -2.74
CA HIS A 138 -2.14 16.47 -3.12
C HIS A 138 -3.58 16.78 -3.58
N SER A 139 -3.99 18.04 -3.47
CA SER A 139 -5.34 18.55 -3.74
C SER A 139 -6.41 18.29 -2.67
N ASN A 140 -7.52 19.02 -2.80
CA ASN A 140 -8.73 18.86 -2.00
C ASN A 140 -9.59 17.69 -2.49
N GLY A 141 -10.61 17.34 -1.71
CA GLY A 141 -11.64 16.35 -2.03
C GLY A 141 -11.73 15.21 -1.01
N GLU A 142 -12.76 14.37 -1.16
CA GLU A 142 -12.96 13.19 -0.32
C GLU A 142 -12.00 12.08 -0.72
N SER A 143 -11.28 11.52 0.25
CA SER A 143 -10.45 10.34 0.02
C SER A 143 -11.32 9.10 -0.17
N LEU A 144 -10.73 8.01 -0.69
CA LEU A 144 -11.43 6.73 -0.76
C LEU A 144 -11.87 6.27 0.64
N ALA A 145 -11.00 6.49 1.64
CA ALA A 145 -11.32 6.19 3.03
C ALA A 145 -12.52 6.99 3.53
N ASP A 146 -12.64 8.28 3.20
CA ASP A 146 -13.79 9.11 3.57
C ASP A 146 -15.10 8.52 3.03
N LEU A 147 -15.06 8.07 1.77
CA LEU A 147 -16.23 7.56 1.04
C LEU A 147 -16.70 6.19 1.52
N ILE A 148 -15.79 5.21 1.68
CA ILE A 148 -16.20 3.80 1.81
C ILE A 148 -15.76 3.12 3.11
N ALA A 149 -14.88 3.71 3.91
CA ALA A 149 -14.45 3.06 5.16
C ALA A 149 -15.47 3.21 6.29
N ILE A 150 -15.79 2.10 6.96
CA ILE A 150 -16.62 2.03 8.17
C ILE A 150 -15.83 2.56 9.37
N ASP A 151 -14.68 1.94 9.64
CA ASP A 151 -13.86 2.28 10.80
C ASP A 151 -12.80 3.31 10.42
N LYS A 152 -13.06 4.57 10.76
CA LYS A 152 -12.11 5.67 10.52
C LYS A 152 -10.87 5.58 11.39
N ASN A 153 -10.91 4.86 12.52
CA ASN A 153 -9.74 4.69 13.40
C ASN A 153 -8.77 3.63 12.86
N LYS A 154 -9.28 2.65 12.12
CA LYS A 154 -8.45 1.68 11.37
C LYS A 154 -8.03 2.17 9.99
N SER A 155 -8.72 3.18 9.48
CA SER A 155 -8.42 3.78 8.19
C SER A 155 -7.35 4.86 8.31
N ASN A 156 -6.62 5.10 7.23
CA ASN A 156 -5.66 6.18 7.22
C ASN A 156 -5.44 6.74 5.82
N VAL A 157 -5.24 8.05 5.74
CA VAL A 157 -4.95 8.78 4.51
C VAL A 157 -3.69 9.58 4.74
N SER A 158 -2.58 9.21 4.10
CA SER A 158 -1.31 9.90 4.31
C SER A 158 -1.24 11.22 3.58
N ASN A 159 -0.94 12.33 4.25
CA ASN A 159 -0.74 13.60 3.56
C ASN A 159 0.74 13.84 3.26
N GLY A 160 1.06 14.23 2.02
CA GLY A 160 2.39 14.72 1.63
C GLY A 160 3.24 13.75 0.82
N THR A 161 4.45 14.21 0.46
CA THR A 161 5.40 13.47 -0.37
C THR A 161 5.82 12.16 0.31
N ARG A 162 5.85 11.09 -0.48
CA ARG A 162 6.17 9.74 -0.02
C ARG A 162 7.67 9.48 -0.15
N SER A 163 8.22 8.78 0.83
CA SER A 163 9.56 8.23 0.79
C SER A 163 9.53 6.80 1.33
N ALA A 164 10.50 5.97 0.94
CA ALA A 164 10.63 4.59 1.43
C ALA A 164 10.58 4.51 2.97
N ILE A 165 11.25 5.44 3.65
CA ILE A 165 11.31 5.49 5.12
C ILE A 165 9.92 5.77 5.70
N ARG A 166 9.21 6.78 5.17
CA ARG A 166 7.84 7.08 5.60
C ARG A 166 6.90 5.91 5.34
N ASN A 167 7.02 5.26 4.19
CA ASN A 167 6.19 4.09 3.85
C ASN A 167 6.35 2.96 4.88
N ASN A 168 7.58 2.60 5.21
CA ASN A 168 7.86 1.57 6.22
C ASN A 168 7.29 1.96 7.60
N GLY A 169 7.48 3.20 8.03
CA GLY A 169 6.93 3.68 9.30
C GLY A 169 5.40 3.63 9.34
N TYR A 170 4.74 3.99 8.24
CA TYR A 170 3.29 3.90 8.13
C TYR A 170 2.78 2.47 8.15
N PHE A 171 3.41 1.54 7.42
CA PHE A 171 3.01 0.13 7.48
C PHE A 171 3.15 -0.44 8.87
N PHE A 172 4.27 -0.18 9.56
CA PHE A 172 4.45 -0.61 10.94
C PHE A 172 3.36 -0.02 11.85
N LYS A 173 3.17 1.31 11.81
CA LYS A 173 2.18 1.99 12.64
C LYS A 173 0.77 1.47 12.42
N TYR A 174 0.32 1.38 11.17
CA TYR A 174 -1.09 1.05 10.86
C TYR A 174 -1.38 -0.42 10.94
N TRP A 175 -0.41 -1.28 10.62
CA TRP A 175 -0.59 -2.70 10.83
C TRP A 175 -0.66 -3.02 12.32
N VAL A 176 0.22 -2.44 13.13
CA VAL A 176 0.17 -2.57 14.59
C VAL A 176 -1.16 -2.02 15.12
N GLN A 177 -1.58 -0.82 14.70
CA GLN A 177 -2.85 -0.23 15.14
C GLN A 177 -4.06 -1.08 14.74
N SER A 178 -4.16 -1.57 13.50
CA SER A 178 -5.33 -2.32 13.04
C SER A 178 -5.49 -3.69 13.71
N LYS A 179 -4.39 -4.28 14.23
CA LYS A 179 -4.40 -5.59 14.87
C LYS A 179 -4.35 -5.55 16.41
N LEU A 180 -3.76 -4.53 17.04
CA LEU A 180 -3.80 -4.38 18.50
C LEU A 180 -5.24 -4.24 19.02
N TYR A 181 -6.17 -3.67 18.25
CA TYR A 181 -7.60 -3.63 18.63
C TYR A 181 -8.31 -4.98 18.59
N LYS A 182 -7.70 -6.04 18.05
CA LYS A 182 -8.23 -7.41 18.15
C LYS A 182 -7.74 -8.17 19.39
N PHE A 183 -6.75 -7.64 20.11
CA PHE A 183 -6.23 -8.21 21.35
C PHE A 183 -6.51 -7.27 22.52
N ASN A 184 -7.80 -7.01 22.80
CA ASN A 184 -8.16 -6.66 24.17
C ASN A 184 -8.14 -7.97 24.97
N PHE A 185 -7.20 -8.07 25.90
CA PHE A 185 -7.24 -9.00 27.02
C PHE A 185 -8.46 -8.72 27.91
#